data_AF-A0A6V7LS90-F1
#
_entry.id   AF-A0A6V7LS90-F1
#
_cell.length_a   1.000
_cell.length_b   1.000
_cell.length_c   1.000
_cell.angle_alpha   90.00
_cell.angle_beta   90.00
_cell.angle_gamma   90.00
#
_symmetry.space_group_name_H-M   'P 1'
#
loop_
_entity.id
_entity.type
_entity.pdbx_description
1 polymer ?
#
loop_
_entity_poly.entity_id
_entity_poly.type
_entity_poly.pdbx_seq_one_letter_code
_entity_poly.pdbx_strand_id
1 'polypeptide(L)' 'VSILSRLSQENADEFNFVRAYECFQHKSHTCLVFEMLEQNLYDFLKQNKFSPLPLKYIRPILQQVLTALLKLK' A
#
# COMPACT_ATOMS: atom_id res chain seq x y z
N VAL A 1 -0.88 -3.19 15.99
CA VAL A 1 -0.10 -4.31 15.40
C VAL A 1 -1.00 -5.44 14.89
N SER A 2 -2.19 -5.67 15.46
CA SER A 2 -3.10 -6.75 15.03
C SER A 2 -3.43 -6.76 13.53
N ILE A 3 -3.71 -5.59 12.93
CA ILE A 3 -4.01 -5.50 11.50
C ILE A 3 -2.82 -5.86 10.61
N LEU A 4 -1.60 -5.46 10.99
CA LEU A 4 -0.38 -5.80 10.23
C LEU A 4 -0.09 -7.29 10.29
N SER A 5 -0.30 -7.92 11.45
CA SER A 5 -0.18 -9.37 11.59
C SER A 5 -1.24 -10.13 10.78
N ARG A 6 -2.44 -9.57 10.61
CA ARG A 6 -3.48 -10.16 9.76
C ARG A 6 -3.13 -10.00 8.29
N LEU A 7 -2.64 -8.83 7.88
CA LEU A 7 -2.22 -8.55 6.51
C LEU A 7 -1.00 -9.37 6.08
N SER A 8 -0.05 -9.62 6.99
CA SER A 8 1.14 -10.43 6.70
C SER A 8 0.83 -11.91 6.46
N GLN A 9 -0.36 -12.39 6.83
CA GLN A 9 -0.81 -13.76 6.54
C GLN A 9 -1.43 -13.90 5.15
N GLU A 10 -1.71 -12.78 4.48
CA GLU A 10 -2.31 -12.74 3.17
C GLU A 10 -1.25 -12.61 2.08
N ASN A 11 -1.59 -13.04 0.87
CA ASN A 11 -0.73 -12.85 -0.29
C ASN A 11 -0.73 -11.36 -0.70
N ALA A 12 0.34 -10.66 -0.32
CA ALA A 12 0.51 -9.23 -0.57
C ALA A 12 0.36 -8.86 -2.06
N ASP A 13 0.90 -9.69 -2.96
CA ASP A 13 0.93 -9.43 -4.40
C ASP A 13 -0.45 -9.65 -5.05
N GLU A 14 -1.24 -10.58 -4.50
CA GLU A 14 -2.59 -10.88 -4.99
C GLU A 14 -3.60 -9.82 -4.53
N PHE A 15 -3.42 -9.29 -3.32
CA PHE A 15 -4.38 -8.38 -2.70
C PHE A 15 -3.94 -6.92 -2.66
N ASN A 16 -2.80 -6.57 -3.27
CA ASN A 16 -2.25 -5.22 -3.32
C ASN A 16 -2.01 -4.60 -1.93
N PHE A 17 -1.51 -5.41 -1.00
CA PHE A 17 -1.08 -4.92 0.31
C PHE A 17 0.42 -4.69 0.34
N VAL A 18 0.86 -3.74 1.17
CA VAL A 18 2.29 -3.58 1.45
C VAL A 18 2.78 -4.79 2.25
N ARG A 19 3.90 -5.37 1.80
CA ARG A 19 4.57 -6.46 2.48
C ARG A 19 5.25 -5.96 3.74
N ALA A 20 4.86 -6.51 4.88
CA ALA A 20 5.54 -6.32 6.15
C ALA A 20 6.58 -7.43 6.34
N TYR A 21 7.83 -7.05 6.63
CA TYR A 21 8.92 -8.00 6.89
C TYR A 21 9.10 -8.24 8.38
N GLU A 22 9.17 -7.17 9.18
CA GLU A 22 9.52 -7.27 10.60
C GLU A 22 8.78 -6.24 11.45
N CYS A 23 8.57 -6.60 12.72
CA CYS A 23 8.06 -5.73 13.77
C CYS A 23 8.87 -5.98 15.03
N PHE A 24 9.62 -4.97 15.50
CA PHE A 24 10.48 -5.10 16.68
C PHE A 24 10.48 -3.84 17.56
N GLN A 25 11.05 -3.93 18.76
CA GLN A 25 11.23 -2.81 19.68
C GLN A 25 12.70 -2.36 19.66
N HIS A 26 12.94 -1.06 19.51
CA HIS A 26 14.27 -0.47 19.62
C HIS A 26 14.22 0.84 20.39
N LYS A 27 14.96 0.93 21.50
CA LYS A 27 15.02 2.12 22.37
C LYS A 27 13.63 2.67 22.74
N SER A 28 12.71 1.80 23.14
CA SER A 28 11.31 2.15 23.47
C SER A 28 10.46 2.64 22.30
N HIS A 29 10.89 2.42 21.06
CA HIS A 29 10.09 2.65 19.86
C HIS A 29 9.73 1.34 19.18
N THR A 30 8.47 1.22 18.76
CA THR A 30 8.03 0.17 17.85
C THR A 30 8.53 0.49 16.44
N CYS A 31 9.37 -0.37 15.88
CA CYS A 31 9.88 -0.27 14.53
C CYS A 31 9.16 -1.28 13.63
N LEU A 32 8.75 -0.83 12.44
CA LEU A 32 8.06 -1.63 11.44
C LEU A 32 8.86 -1.58 10.15
N VAL A 33 9.16 -2.73 9.58
CA VAL A 33 9.94 -2.86 8.35
C VAL A 33 9.01 -3.36 7.25
N PHE A 34 9.01 -2.64 6.13
CA PHE A 34 8.18 -2.94 4.97
C PHE A 34 9.06 -3.03 3.73
N GLU A 35 8.50 -3.56 2.64
CA GLU A 35 9.09 -3.37 1.32
C GLU A 35 9.20 -1.89 0.95
N MET A 36 10.24 -1.56 0.19
CA MET A 36 10.42 -0.21 -0.33
C MET A 36 9.60 -0.10 -1.62
N LEU A 37 8.60 0.78 -1.61
CA LEU A 37 7.77 1.10 -2.75
C LEU A 37 8.19 2.42 -3.39
N GLU A 38 7.66 2.66 -4.58
CA GLU A 38 7.81 3.91 -5.31
C GLU A 38 6.96 5.04 -4.71
N GLN A 39 7.05 6.21 -5.34
CA GLN A 39 6.26 7.39 -5.01
C GLN A 39 4.74 7.11 -4.89
N ASN A 40 4.09 7.74 -3.91
CA ASN A 40 2.64 7.66 -3.76
C ASN A 40 1.88 8.50 -4.83
N LEU A 41 0.61 8.14 -5.09
CA LEU A 41 -0.20 8.77 -6.14
C LEU A 41 -0.42 10.27 -5.94
N TYR A 42 -0.46 10.77 -4.70
CA TYR A 42 -0.66 12.19 -4.43
C TYR A 42 0.56 13.00 -4.88
N ASP A 43 1.77 12.56 -4.50
CA ASP A 43 3.01 13.22 -4.87
C ASP A 43 3.25 13.14 -6.39
N PHE A 44 2.89 12.01 -7.01
CA PHE A 44 2.91 11.88 -8.46
C PHE A 44 2.01 12.91 -9.14
N LEU A 45 0.76 13.07 -8.68
CA LEU A 45 -0.16 14.08 -9.22
C LEU A 45 0.39 15.49 -8.99
N LYS A 46 0.93 15.78 -7.81
CA LYS A 46 1.52 17.08 -7.47
C LYS A 46 2.67 17.44 -8.42
N GLN A 47 3.57 16.50 -8.72
CA GLN A 47 4.66 16.69 -9.69
C GLN A 47 4.13 16.94 -11.12
N ASN A 48 3.00 16.33 -11.46
CA ASN A 48 2.28 16.55 -12.71
C ASN A 48 1.34 17.76 -12.68
N LYS A 49 1.51 18.68 -11.70
CA LYS A 49 0.69 19.90 -11.53
C LYS A 49 -0.81 19.61 -11.41
N PHE A 50 -1.15 18.47 -10.83
CA PHE A 50 -2.51 17.95 -10.70
C PHE A 50 -3.24 17.81 -12.05
N SER A 51 -2.50 17.58 -13.13
CA SER A 51 -3.10 17.29 -14.43
C SER A 51 -3.95 16.01 -14.33
N PRO A 52 -5.16 15.98 -14.92
CA PRO A 52 -6.02 14.81 -14.87
C PRO A 52 -5.36 13.59 -15.51
N LEU A 53 -5.50 12.42 -14.87
CA LEU A 53 -5.01 11.17 -15.44
C LEU A 53 -5.96 10.64 -16.50
N PRO A 54 -5.46 10.18 -17.66
CA PRO A 54 -6.26 9.44 -18.62
C PRO A 54 -6.94 8.21 -17.99
N LEU A 55 -8.18 7.91 -18.42
CA LEU A 55 -8.96 6.78 -17.89
C LEU A 55 -8.24 5.43 -17.97
N LYS A 56 -7.36 5.25 -18.95
CA LYS A 56 -6.54 4.03 -19.07
C LYS A 56 -5.64 3.77 -17.86
N TYR A 57 -5.27 4.81 -17.09
CA TYR A 57 -4.49 4.68 -15.84
C TYR A 57 -5.39 4.64 -14.61
N ILE A 58 -6.50 5.37 -14.61
CA ILE A 58 -7.44 5.39 -13.47
C ILE A 58 -8.07 4.00 -13.25
N ARG A 59 -8.47 3.32 -14.34
CA ARG A 59 -9.11 2.00 -14.26
C ARG A 59 -8.28 0.94 -13.52
N PRO A 60 -7.01 0.67 -13.85
CA PRO A 60 -6.21 -0.31 -13.13
C PRO A 60 -5.95 0.10 -11.67
N ILE A 61 -5.73 1.39 -11.39
CA ILE A 61 -5.58 1.87 -10.00
C ILE A 61 -6.83 1.55 -9.18
N LEU A 62 -8.02 1.87 -9.70
CA LEU A 62 -9.28 1.57 -9.03
C LEU A 62 -9.48 0.06 -8.83
N GLN A 63 -9.13 -0.76 -9.81
CA GLN A 63 -9.20 -2.21 -9.69
C GLN A 63 -8.30 -2.73 -8.56
N GLN A 64 -7.05 -2.29 -8.51
CA GLN A 64 -6.10 -2.69 -7.46
C GLN A 64 -6.58 -2.27 -6.06
N VAL A 65 -7.03 -1.01 -5.92
CA VAL A 65 -7.57 -0.50 -4.65
C VAL A 65 -8.82 -1.28 -4.24
N LEU A 66 -9.73 -1.56 -5.17
CA LEU A 66 -10.94 -2.31 -4.86
C LEU A 66 -10.63 -3.75 -4.42
N THR A 67 -9.67 -4.42 -5.09
CA THR A 67 -9.21 -5.76 -4.68
C THR A 67 -8.72 -5.76 -3.23
N ALA A 68 -7.90 -4.77 -2.85
CA ALA A 68 -7.41 -4.62 -1.48
C ALA A 68 -8.56 -4.40 -0.49
N LEU A 69 -9.49 -3.50 -0.81
CA LEU A 69 -10.63 -3.17 0.06
C LEU A 69 -11.60 -4.35 0.24
N LEU A 70 -11.82 -5.15 -0.80
CA LEU A 70 -12.66 -6.35 -0.72
C LEU A 70 -12.07 -7.40 0.23
N LYS A 71 -10.74 -7.52 0.26
CA LYS A 71 -10.05 -8.46 1.15
C LYS A 71 -10.02 -8.01 2.61
N LEU A 72 -10.10 -6.70 2.85
CA LEU A 72 -10.13 -6.10 4.19
C LEU A 72 -11.50 -6.19 4.89
N LYS A 73 -12.56 -6.53 4.14
CA LYS A 73 -13.92 -6.68 4.66
C LYS A 73 -14.03 -7.84 5.65
#